data_AF-A0A449B1T1-F1
#
_entry.id   AF-A0A449B1T1-F1
#
_cell.length_a   1.000
_cell.length_b   1.000
_cell.length_c   1.000
_cell.angle_alpha   90.00
_cell.angle_beta   90.00
_cell.angle_gamma   90.00
#
_symmetry.space_group_name_H-M   'P 1'
#
loop_
_entity.id
_entity.type
_entity.pdbx_description
1 polymer ?
#
loop_
_entity_poly.entity_id
_entity_poly.type
_entity_poly.pdbx_seq_one_letter_code
_entity_poly.pdbx_strand_id
1 'polypeptide(L)'
;MNIKKFLKLPAEKRKRIYNNTVKKLKVSPAVVEKDLWVCILLNYLFTNFKYKDAIIFKGGTSLSKVYNLIERFSEDIDLALNWEVLGYPQKEPYEARSYTKQEKYLDKLNENTSEFLKNEVIPVIESDLNSLLKNTNLKFYIDAKNPQSILFDYPKEYDLDPSILSVIKLEIGAVAEPIPFEEKEISTYISQANPQSFLEKISVRVVDPIRTFYEKIAILHKEANRTSANYPNRYSRHYYDVYKMLQSNLKQRSFQNLEILESVIEFLKKFYRANFAKYDDIYQAKLKLVPSTEAIDFFKNDYNQTKSMIFGEQVSFDEILKTLQAYENELNLIIKSFDKWSDKAI
;
A
#
# COMPACT_ATOMS: atom_id res chain seq x y z
N MET A 1 -16.80 22.80 7.05
CA MET A 1 -15.69 23.42 6.28
C MET A 1 -15.04 22.35 5.42
N ASN A 2 -14.48 22.73 4.26
CA ASN A 2 -13.71 21.85 3.38
C ASN A 2 -12.26 22.34 3.27
N ILE A 3 -11.37 21.52 2.70
CA ILE A 3 -9.94 21.77 2.46
C ILE A 3 -9.73 23.12 1.80
N LYS A 4 -10.45 23.42 0.69
CA LYS A 4 -10.31 24.70 -0.02
C LYS A 4 -10.60 25.91 0.88
N LYS A 5 -11.61 25.84 1.75
CA LYS A 5 -11.91 26.89 2.73
C LYS A 5 -10.87 26.93 3.85
N PHE A 6 -10.38 25.77 4.29
CA PHE A 6 -9.36 25.68 5.33
C PHE A 6 -8.04 26.33 4.93
N LEU A 7 -7.54 26.06 3.71
CA LEU A 7 -6.31 26.65 3.18
C LEU A 7 -6.38 28.19 3.08
N LYS A 8 -7.59 28.75 2.93
CA LYS A 8 -7.84 30.20 2.86
C LYS A 8 -8.01 30.87 4.22
N LEU A 9 -8.05 30.12 5.33
CA LEU A 9 -8.15 30.72 6.67
C LEU A 9 -6.87 31.50 7.00
N PRO A 10 -6.94 32.56 7.83
CA PRO A 10 -5.75 33.19 8.40
C PRO A 10 -4.85 32.18 9.13
N ALA A 11 -3.52 32.37 9.06
CA ALA A 11 -2.53 31.46 9.63
C ALA A 11 -2.79 31.12 11.10
N GLU A 12 -3.13 32.11 11.93
CA GLU A 12 -3.47 31.89 13.35
C GLU A 12 -4.67 30.95 13.56
N LYS A 13 -5.70 31.05 12.70
CA LYS A 13 -6.86 30.14 12.78
C LYS A 13 -6.49 28.72 12.34
N ARG A 14 -5.69 28.58 11.27
CA ARG A 14 -5.18 27.27 10.83
C ARG A 14 -4.35 26.63 11.94
N LYS A 15 -3.41 27.37 12.52
CA LYS A 15 -2.54 26.93 13.62
C LYS A 15 -3.33 26.45 14.84
N ARG A 16 -4.42 27.14 15.21
CA ARG A 16 -5.30 26.70 16.30
C ARG A 16 -5.98 25.36 16.00
N ILE A 17 -6.45 25.16 14.77
CA ILE A 17 -7.10 23.90 14.35
C ILE A 17 -6.07 22.76 14.32
N TYR A 18 -4.87 23.01 13.79
CA TYR A 18 -3.76 22.06 13.82
C TYR A 18 -3.39 21.64 15.24
N ASN A 19 -3.15 22.60 16.13
CA ASN A 19 -2.79 22.33 17.52
C ASN A 19 -3.87 21.53 18.27
N ASN A 20 -5.15 21.78 17.98
CA ASN A 20 -6.25 20.99 18.53
C ASN A 20 -6.22 19.54 18.00
N THR A 21 -5.95 19.36 16.71
CA THR A 21 -5.86 18.05 16.05
C THR A 21 -4.71 17.22 16.62
N VAL A 22 -3.51 17.82 16.72
CA VAL A 22 -2.31 17.25 17.35
C VAL A 22 -2.61 16.76 18.76
N LYS A 23 -3.25 17.58 19.59
CA LYS A 23 -3.59 17.22 20.98
C LYS A 23 -4.56 16.06 21.06
N LYS A 24 -5.61 16.03 20.21
CA LYS A 24 -6.63 14.98 20.24
C LYS A 24 -6.11 13.64 19.74
N LEU A 25 -5.33 13.66 18.66
CA LEU A 25 -4.83 12.46 18.00
C LEU A 25 -3.48 11.98 18.55
N LYS A 26 -2.81 12.80 19.39
CA LYS A 26 -1.49 12.50 19.98
C LYS A 26 -0.42 12.18 18.92
N VAL A 27 -0.46 12.89 17.79
CA VAL A 27 0.52 12.79 16.70
C VAL A 27 1.26 14.11 16.52
N SER A 28 2.45 14.10 15.90
CA SER A 28 3.22 15.33 15.69
C SER A 28 2.52 16.29 14.70
N PRO A 29 2.77 17.61 14.79
CA PRO A 29 2.23 18.58 13.82
C PRO A 29 2.58 18.24 12.37
N ALA A 30 3.81 17.77 12.13
CA ALA A 30 4.27 17.36 10.81
C ALA A 30 3.45 16.18 10.24
N VAL A 31 3.03 15.23 11.08
CA VAL A 31 2.14 14.12 10.66
C VAL A 31 0.76 14.65 10.25
N VAL A 32 0.18 15.58 11.01
CA VAL A 32 -1.13 16.17 10.66
C VAL A 32 -1.06 16.97 9.36
N GLU A 33 0.03 17.72 9.15
CA GLU A 33 0.26 18.47 7.91
C GLU A 33 0.44 17.54 6.72
N LYS A 34 1.28 16.51 6.84
CA LYS A 34 1.48 15.51 5.79
C LYS A 34 0.17 14.81 5.43
N ASP A 35 -0.63 14.44 6.43
CA ASP A 35 -1.96 13.84 6.23
C ASP A 35 -2.89 14.73 5.40
N LEU A 36 -2.91 16.04 5.68
CA LEU A 36 -3.69 16.99 4.90
C LEU A 36 -3.27 16.99 3.43
N TRP A 37 -1.97 17.03 3.16
CA TRP A 37 -1.43 17.03 1.79
C TRP A 37 -1.65 15.70 1.06
N VAL A 38 -1.57 14.57 1.75
CA VAL A 38 -1.96 13.25 1.22
C VAL A 38 -3.42 13.26 0.79
N CYS A 39 -4.33 13.76 1.64
CA CYS A 39 -5.74 13.87 1.30
C CYS A 39 -6.01 14.85 0.14
N ILE A 40 -5.30 15.97 0.07
CA ILE A 40 -5.40 16.91 -1.07
C ILE A 40 -5.04 16.20 -2.38
N LEU A 41 -3.90 15.49 -2.38
CA LEU A 41 -3.40 14.78 -3.55
C LEU A 41 -4.36 13.66 -3.96
N LEU A 42 -4.79 12.80 -3.03
CA LEU A 42 -5.76 11.74 -3.30
C LEU A 42 -7.08 12.30 -3.82
N ASN A 43 -7.58 13.39 -3.23
CA ASN A 43 -8.81 14.02 -3.71
C ASN A 43 -8.66 14.48 -5.17
N TYR A 44 -7.57 15.17 -5.50
CA TYR A 44 -7.31 15.57 -6.88
C TYR A 44 -7.20 14.36 -7.83
N LEU A 45 -6.42 13.34 -7.44
CA LEU A 45 -6.17 12.14 -8.24
C LEU A 45 -7.45 11.36 -8.58
N PHE A 46 -8.41 11.29 -7.65
CA PHE A 46 -9.67 10.55 -7.86
C PHE A 46 -10.84 11.40 -8.33
N THR A 47 -10.68 12.73 -8.49
CA THR A 47 -11.78 13.62 -8.93
C THR A 47 -11.48 14.37 -10.22
N ASN A 48 -10.29 14.99 -10.32
CA ASN A 48 -9.93 15.94 -11.37
C ASN A 48 -8.85 15.42 -12.32
N PHE A 49 -8.00 14.51 -11.88
CA PHE A 49 -6.91 13.98 -12.70
C PHE A 49 -7.45 13.27 -13.95
N LYS A 50 -6.82 13.53 -15.11
CA LYS A 50 -7.29 13.01 -16.40
C LYS A 50 -7.27 11.47 -16.49
N TYR A 51 -6.43 10.80 -15.68
CA TYR A 51 -6.37 9.33 -15.59
C TYR A 51 -7.00 8.77 -14.31
N LYS A 52 -7.91 9.50 -13.65
CA LYS A 52 -8.59 9.04 -12.42
C LYS A 52 -9.23 7.65 -12.55
N ASP A 53 -9.69 7.29 -13.74
CA ASP A 53 -10.34 6.00 -13.99
C ASP A 53 -9.35 4.84 -14.24
N ALA A 54 -8.08 5.17 -14.46
CA ALA A 54 -7.01 4.21 -14.70
C ALA A 54 -6.12 3.97 -13.47
N ILE A 55 -6.44 4.55 -12.32
CA ILE A 55 -5.68 4.36 -11.08
C ILE A 55 -6.55 3.75 -9.98
N ILE A 56 -5.96 2.87 -9.17
CA ILE A 56 -6.60 2.29 -7.99
C ILE A 56 -5.65 2.35 -6.81
N PHE A 57 -6.13 2.86 -5.68
CA PHE A 57 -5.36 3.00 -4.44
C PHE A 57 -5.13 1.65 -3.75
N LYS A 58 -3.90 1.36 -3.33
CA LYS A 58 -3.54 0.10 -2.68
C LYS A 58 -2.49 0.28 -1.59
N GLY A 59 -1.97 -0.84 -1.11
CA GLY A 59 -0.77 -0.90 -0.29
C GLY A 59 -0.99 -0.61 1.19
N GLY A 60 0.07 -0.19 1.88
CA GLY A 60 0.03 0.01 3.34
C GLY A 60 -0.86 1.18 3.74
N THR A 61 -0.84 2.26 2.96
CA THR A 61 -1.58 3.47 3.29
C THR A 61 -3.08 3.30 3.08
N SER A 62 -3.52 2.46 2.14
CA SER A 62 -4.96 2.15 2.04
C SER A 62 -5.45 1.36 3.26
N LEU A 63 -4.66 0.40 3.76
CA LEU A 63 -5.00 -0.37 4.96
C LEU A 63 -5.16 0.52 6.20
N SER A 64 -4.26 1.49 6.40
CA SER A 64 -4.35 2.40 7.56
C SER A 64 -5.41 3.49 7.34
N LYS A 65 -5.40 4.18 6.19
CA LYS A 65 -6.20 5.39 5.95
C LYS A 65 -7.66 5.12 5.62
N VAL A 66 -7.93 4.02 4.90
CA VAL A 66 -9.29 3.69 4.41
C VAL A 66 -9.98 2.70 5.34
N TYR A 67 -9.26 1.65 5.74
CA TYR A 67 -9.85 0.53 6.48
C TYR A 67 -9.52 0.51 7.97
N ASN A 68 -8.57 1.35 8.44
CA ASN A 68 -8.08 1.35 9.82
C ASN A 68 -7.63 -0.06 10.30
N LEU A 69 -7.05 -0.86 9.40
CA LEU A 69 -6.67 -2.25 9.68
C LEU A 69 -5.26 -2.40 10.26
N ILE A 70 -4.41 -1.38 10.12
CA ILE A 70 -3.05 -1.39 10.65
C ILE A 70 -2.76 -0.06 11.35
N GLU A 71 -1.96 -0.11 12.42
CA GLU A 71 -1.68 1.04 13.30
C GLU A 71 -0.20 1.44 13.26
N ARG A 72 0.36 1.45 12.06
CA ARG A 72 1.72 1.93 11.82
C ARG A 72 1.75 2.97 10.72
N PHE A 73 2.71 3.88 10.81
CA PHE A 73 2.88 4.91 9.80
C PHE A 73 3.22 4.28 8.44
N SER A 74 2.57 4.79 7.39
CA SER A 74 2.82 4.40 6.01
C SER A 74 3.03 5.69 5.23
N GLU A 75 4.23 5.86 4.69
CA GLU A 75 4.68 7.13 4.12
C GLU A 75 4.34 7.28 2.63
N ASP A 76 4.02 6.15 2.00
CA ASP A 76 3.93 5.98 0.56
C ASP A 76 2.46 5.88 0.14
N ILE A 77 2.05 6.58 -0.92
CA ILE A 77 0.77 6.35 -1.58
C ILE A 77 1.04 5.37 -2.73
N ASP A 78 0.57 4.13 -2.59
CA ASP A 78 0.71 3.11 -3.64
C ASP A 78 -0.50 3.12 -4.57
N LEU A 79 -0.29 3.30 -5.87
CA LEU A 79 -1.33 3.23 -6.90
C LEU A 79 -1.02 2.13 -7.92
N ALA A 80 -2.02 1.31 -8.21
CA ALA A 80 -2.04 0.47 -9.40
C ALA A 80 -2.49 1.31 -10.59
N LEU A 81 -1.74 1.28 -11.69
CA LEU A 81 -2.05 1.95 -12.95
C LEU A 81 -2.52 0.92 -13.98
N ASN A 82 -3.63 1.16 -14.66
CA ASN A 82 -4.02 0.37 -15.82
C ASN A 82 -3.04 0.66 -16.97
N TRP A 83 -2.25 -0.35 -17.37
CA TRP A 83 -1.27 -0.26 -18.47
C TRP A 83 -1.85 0.14 -19.82
N GLU A 84 -3.17 0.09 -20.02
CA GLU A 84 -3.82 0.55 -21.26
C GLU A 84 -3.55 2.03 -21.54
N VAL A 85 -3.32 2.85 -20.50
CA VAL A 85 -2.93 4.26 -20.69
C VAL A 85 -1.54 4.42 -21.31
N LEU A 86 -0.71 3.38 -21.22
CA LEU A 86 0.61 3.31 -21.83
C LEU A 86 0.57 2.71 -23.25
N GLY A 87 -0.62 2.38 -23.76
CA GLY A 87 -0.84 1.83 -25.10
C GLY A 87 -0.80 0.30 -25.20
N TYR A 88 -0.72 -0.43 -24.08
CA TYR A 88 -0.74 -1.90 -24.07
C TYR A 88 -2.18 -2.41 -24.03
N PRO A 89 -2.62 -3.30 -24.95
CA PRO A 89 -3.95 -3.90 -24.87
C PRO A 89 -4.16 -4.68 -23.57
N GLN A 90 -5.41 -4.69 -23.09
CA GLN A 90 -5.80 -5.28 -21.80
C GLN A 90 -5.21 -6.69 -21.54
N LYS A 91 -5.19 -7.57 -22.54
CA LYS A 91 -4.74 -8.97 -22.41
C LYS A 91 -3.25 -9.18 -22.71
N GLU A 92 -2.57 -8.19 -23.27
CA GLU A 92 -1.19 -8.35 -23.75
C GLU A 92 -0.23 -8.80 -22.63
N PRO A 93 -0.26 -8.24 -21.40
CA PRO A 93 0.65 -8.69 -20.34
C PRO A 93 0.48 -10.17 -19.94
N TYR A 94 -0.70 -10.74 -20.19
CA TYR A 94 -1.02 -12.13 -19.85
C TYR A 94 -0.69 -13.13 -20.96
N GLU A 95 -0.34 -12.68 -22.17
CA GLU A 95 0.02 -13.58 -23.27
C GLU A 95 1.14 -14.55 -22.89
N ALA A 96 1.07 -15.77 -23.44
CA ALA A 96 2.09 -16.79 -23.20
C ALA A 96 3.44 -16.34 -23.78
N ARG A 97 4.46 -16.24 -22.91
CA ARG A 97 5.83 -15.88 -23.27
C ARG A 97 6.81 -16.83 -22.57
N SER A 98 7.95 -17.07 -23.20
CA SER A 98 9.07 -17.69 -22.48
C SER A 98 9.54 -16.76 -21.35
N TYR A 99 10.22 -17.32 -20.35
CA TYR A 99 10.63 -16.56 -19.17
C TYR A 99 11.43 -15.30 -19.50
N THR A 100 12.49 -15.43 -20.31
CA THR A 100 13.32 -14.29 -20.71
C THR A 100 12.55 -13.24 -21.52
N LYS A 101 11.54 -13.67 -22.30
CA LYS A 101 10.68 -12.72 -23.04
C LYS A 101 9.71 -12.00 -22.10
N GLN A 102 9.18 -12.69 -21.09
CA GLN A 102 8.32 -12.08 -20.08
C GLN A 102 9.08 -11.05 -19.25
N GLU A 103 10.30 -11.37 -18.81
CA GLU A 103 11.16 -10.46 -18.06
C GLU A 103 11.46 -9.18 -18.87
N LYS A 104 11.93 -9.33 -20.11
CA LYS A 104 12.16 -8.19 -21.02
C LYS A 104 10.90 -7.34 -21.27
N TYR A 105 9.74 -7.99 -21.36
CA TYR A 105 8.47 -7.29 -21.50
C TYR A 105 8.15 -6.44 -20.26
N LEU A 106 8.37 -6.99 -19.07
CA LEU A 106 8.12 -6.28 -17.81
C LEU A 106 9.10 -5.14 -17.58
N ASP A 107 10.38 -5.34 -17.91
CA ASP A 107 11.38 -4.28 -17.89
C ASP A 107 10.94 -3.12 -18.79
N LYS A 108 10.51 -3.43 -20.02
CA LYS A 108 10.04 -2.41 -20.96
C LYS A 108 8.77 -1.71 -20.49
N LEU A 109 7.83 -2.44 -19.90
CA LEU A 109 6.61 -1.87 -19.32
C LEU A 109 6.94 -0.93 -18.14
N ASN A 110 7.89 -1.30 -17.29
CA ASN A 110 8.34 -0.47 -16.16
C ASN A 110 9.10 0.79 -16.63
N GLU A 111 9.94 0.66 -17.65
CA GLU A 111 10.59 1.80 -18.31
C GLU A 111 9.56 2.78 -18.88
N ASN A 112 8.60 2.27 -19.67
CA ASN A 112 7.54 3.07 -20.27
C ASN A 112 6.65 3.73 -19.21
N THR A 113 6.38 3.03 -18.09
CA THR A 113 5.69 3.61 -16.93
C THR A 113 6.48 4.80 -16.39
N SER A 114 7.79 4.64 -16.19
CA SER A 114 8.66 5.68 -15.64
C SER A 114 8.73 6.92 -16.55
N GLU A 115 8.82 6.71 -17.87
CA GLU A 115 8.77 7.79 -18.87
C GLU A 115 7.42 8.51 -18.86
N PHE A 116 6.31 7.77 -18.80
CA PHE A 116 4.96 8.33 -18.69
C PHE A 116 4.79 9.16 -17.42
N LEU A 117 5.28 8.68 -16.28
CA LEU A 117 5.21 9.43 -15.03
C LEU A 117 5.95 10.78 -15.15
N LYS A 118 7.15 10.76 -15.73
CA LYS A 118 8.00 11.94 -15.88
C LYS A 118 7.45 12.95 -16.89
N ASN A 119 7.08 12.47 -18.07
CA ASN A 119 6.81 13.32 -19.23
C ASN A 119 5.34 13.72 -19.35
N GLU A 120 4.43 12.99 -18.70
CA GLU A 120 2.99 13.21 -18.83
C GLU A 120 2.30 13.40 -17.48
N VAL A 121 2.50 12.51 -16.50
CA VAL A 121 1.79 12.62 -15.21
C VAL A 121 2.24 13.86 -14.44
N ILE A 122 3.55 14.04 -14.20
CA ILE A 122 4.07 15.19 -13.42
C ILE A 122 3.60 16.53 -14.01
N PRO A 123 3.77 16.82 -15.32
CA PRO A 123 3.32 18.09 -15.88
C PRO A 123 1.81 18.36 -15.72
N VAL A 124 0.98 17.31 -15.83
CA VAL A 124 -0.47 17.42 -15.64
C VAL A 124 -0.82 17.73 -14.18
N ILE A 125 -0.24 16.97 -13.24
CA ILE A 125 -0.48 17.17 -11.80
C ILE A 125 -0.04 18.59 -11.39
N GLU A 126 1.14 19.02 -11.83
CA GLU A 126 1.67 20.36 -11.54
C GLU A 126 0.79 21.46 -12.11
N SER A 127 0.36 21.35 -13.37
CA SER A 127 -0.50 22.34 -14.01
C SER A 127 -1.84 22.47 -13.26
N ASP A 128 -2.50 21.35 -13.00
CA ASP A 128 -3.82 21.33 -12.37
C ASP A 128 -3.76 21.81 -10.92
N LEU A 129 -2.81 21.30 -10.12
CA LEU A 129 -2.73 21.66 -8.71
C LEU A 129 -2.27 23.11 -8.51
N ASN A 130 -1.35 23.63 -9.33
CA ASN A 130 -0.97 25.05 -9.27
C ASN A 130 -2.15 25.98 -9.63
N SER A 131 -3.01 25.55 -10.57
CA SER A 131 -4.25 26.26 -10.91
C SER A 131 -5.27 26.22 -9.76
N LEU A 132 -5.45 25.05 -9.14
CA LEU A 132 -6.40 24.84 -8.03
C LEU A 132 -5.95 25.52 -6.72
N LEU A 133 -4.65 25.54 -6.45
CA LEU A 133 -4.02 25.98 -5.21
C LEU A 133 -3.12 27.21 -5.46
N LYS A 134 -3.66 28.24 -6.11
CA LYS A 134 -2.97 29.49 -6.45
C LYS A 134 -1.98 29.95 -5.37
N ASN A 135 -0.79 30.39 -5.78
CA ASN A 135 0.31 30.87 -4.92
C ASN A 135 0.93 29.81 -4.01
N THR A 136 0.80 28.52 -4.36
CA THR A 136 1.47 27.43 -3.65
C THR A 136 2.63 26.92 -4.50
N ASN A 137 3.85 26.89 -3.94
CA ASN A 137 5.01 26.35 -4.63
C ASN A 137 5.01 24.82 -4.50
N LEU A 138 4.31 24.15 -5.42
CA LEU A 138 4.23 22.69 -5.46
C LEU A 138 5.32 22.16 -6.39
N LYS A 139 6.08 21.18 -5.92
CA LYS A 139 7.16 20.55 -6.72
C LYS A 139 6.97 19.05 -6.77
N PHE A 140 6.97 18.51 -7.98
CA PHE A 140 6.92 17.07 -8.23
C PHE A 140 8.15 16.64 -9.02
N TYR A 141 8.78 15.55 -8.62
CA TYR A 141 9.95 15.02 -9.32
C TYR A 141 10.05 13.51 -9.14
N ILE A 142 10.73 12.85 -10.06
CA ILE A 142 10.95 11.40 -9.99
C ILE A 142 11.95 11.06 -8.87
N ASP A 143 11.66 10.02 -8.09
CA ASP A 143 12.62 9.44 -7.15
C ASP A 143 13.78 8.80 -7.93
N ALA A 144 15.00 9.29 -7.71
CA ALA A 144 16.20 8.76 -8.35
C ALA A 144 16.47 7.28 -8.02
N LYS A 145 15.93 6.76 -6.90
CA LYS A 145 16.09 5.36 -6.48
C LYS A 145 14.98 4.45 -7.01
N ASN A 146 13.80 5.00 -7.30
CA ASN A 146 12.67 4.27 -7.87
C ASN A 146 11.98 5.13 -8.93
N PRO A 147 12.32 4.98 -10.23
CA PRO A 147 11.74 5.78 -11.31
C PRO A 147 10.22 5.67 -11.47
N GLN A 148 9.58 4.66 -10.85
CA GLN A 148 8.12 4.52 -10.78
C GLN A 148 7.50 5.27 -9.59
N SER A 149 8.28 6.10 -8.90
CA SER A 149 7.82 6.91 -7.77
C SER A 149 7.96 8.40 -8.08
N ILE A 150 6.88 9.15 -7.84
CA ILE A 150 6.87 10.60 -7.85
C ILE A 150 7.00 11.08 -6.40
N LEU A 151 7.96 11.97 -6.15
CA LEU A 151 8.12 12.67 -4.88
C LEU A 151 7.43 14.01 -4.98
N PHE A 152 6.49 14.24 -4.06
CA PHE A 152 5.79 15.49 -3.90
C PHE A 152 6.37 16.26 -2.70
N ASP A 153 7.12 17.30 -2.99
CA ASP A 153 7.63 18.26 -2.01
C ASP A 153 6.58 19.36 -1.78
N TYR A 154 5.73 19.10 -0.80
CA TYR A 154 4.65 19.99 -0.40
C TYR A 154 5.15 21.12 0.51
N PRO A 155 4.48 22.29 0.54
CA PRO A 155 4.81 23.39 1.45
C PRO A 155 4.59 23.00 2.91
N LYS A 156 5.56 23.36 3.76
CA LYS A 156 5.60 23.02 5.18
C LYS A 156 5.45 24.27 6.04
N GLU A 157 4.47 24.29 6.93
CA GLU A 157 4.27 25.32 7.95
C GLU A 157 4.93 24.95 9.29
N TYR A 158 5.31 23.68 9.46
CA TYR A 158 5.87 23.14 10.70
C TYR A 158 7.27 22.57 10.50
N ASP A 159 8.02 22.49 11.61
CA ASP A 159 9.36 21.90 11.60
C ASP A 159 9.33 20.44 11.13
N LEU A 160 10.41 20.05 10.46
CA LEU A 160 10.59 18.68 10.02
C LEU A 160 10.64 17.74 11.22
N ASP A 161 9.91 16.64 11.10
CA ASP A 161 9.95 15.55 12.06
C ASP A 161 10.91 14.47 11.51
N PRO A 162 12.07 14.21 12.15
CA PRO A 162 13.04 13.24 11.66
C PRO A 162 12.51 11.81 11.55
N SER A 163 11.37 11.51 12.19
CA SER A 163 10.73 10.19 12.13
C SER A 163 9.94 9.92 10.85
N ILE A 164 9.71 10.95 10.02
CA ILE A 164 8.96 10.84 8.77
C ILE A 164 9.72 11.47 7.59
N LEU A 165 9.49 10.96 6.38
CA LEU A 165 9.91 11.60 5.14
C LEU A 165 9.23 12.97 5.00
N SER A 166 10.04 13.97 4.68
CA SER A 166 9.60 15.36 4.42
C SER A 166 8.85 15.53 3.09
N VAL A 167 8.72 14.46 2.30
CA VAL A 167 7.99 14.42 1.04
C VAL A 167 6.89 13.37 1.11
N ILE A 168 5.87 13.52 0.27
CA ILE A 168 4.90 12.45 -0.01
C ILE A 168 5.45 11.66 -1.19
N LYS A 169 5.64 10.36 -1.01
CA LYS A 169 6.04 9.46 -2.09
C LYS A 169 4.78 8.85 -2.69
N LEU A 170 4.62 9.00 -4.00
CA LEU A 170 3.54 8.43 -4.80
C LEU A 170 4.13 7.36 -5.70
N GLU A 171 3.98 6.09 -5.32
CA GLU A 171 4.46 4.95 -6.09
C GLU A 171 3.36 4.49 -7.05
N ILE A 172 3.62 4.54 -8.37
CA ILE A 172 2.63 4.23 -9.41
C ILE A 172 3.18 3.11 -10.29
N GLY A 173 2.64 1.90 -10.11
CA GLY A 173 3.07 0.71 -10.85
C GLY A 173 2.02 0.24 -11.84
N ALA A 174 2.43 -0.03 -13.09
CA ALA A 174 1.57 -0.63 -14.10
C ALA A 174 1.42 -2.16 -13.93
N VAL A 175 2.41 -2.82 -13.33
CA VAL A 175 2.37 -4.27 -13.07
C VAL A 175 1.62 -4.53 -11.77
N ALA A 176 0.30 -4.42 -11.80
CA ALA A 176 -0.56 -4.67 -10.66
C ALA A 176 -1.90 -5.27 -11.10
N GLU A 177 -2.49 -6.12 -10.26
CA GLU A 177 -3.85 -6.63 -10.47
C GLU A 177 -4.71 -6.23 -9.27
N PRO A 178 -5.30 -5.02 -9.29
CA PRO A 178 -5.99 -4.42 -8.15
C PRO A 178 -7.44 -4.92 -8.00
N ILE A 179 -7.69 -6.21 -8.20
CA ILE A 179 -9.03 -6.80 -8.21
C ILE A 179 -9.20 -7.78 -7.03
N PRO A 180 -10.31 -7.72 -6.27
CA PRO A 180 -11.39 -6.72 -6.37
C PRO A 180 -10.99 -5.36 -5.78
N PHE A 181 -11.71 -4.32 -6.20
CA PHE A 181 -11.64 -2.97 -5.64
C PHE A 181 -13.05 -2.43 -5.39
N GLU A 182 -13.15 -1.44 -4.51
CA GLU A 182 -14.39 -0.77 -4.15
C GLU A 182 -14.18 0.75 -4.02
N GLU A 183 -15.27 1.51 -4.04
CA GLU A 183 -15.24 2.94 -3.73
C GLU A 183 -15.43 3.16 -2.22
N LYS A 184 -14.57 3.99 -1.63
CA LYS A 184 -14.60 4.35 -0.21
C LYS A 184 -14.42 5.83 0.00
N GLU A 185 -14.93 6.32 1.12
CA GLU A 185 -14.72 7.68 1.57
C GLU A 185 -13.57 7.73 2.60
N ILE A 186 -12.62 8.65 2.40
CA ILE A 186 -11.60 9.00 3.39
C ILE A 186 -11.78 10.44 3.87
N SER A 187 -11.15 10.77 4.99
CA SER A 187 -11.13 12.11 5.56
C SER A 187 -9.76 12.45 6.14
N THR A 188 -9.45 13.74 6.23
CA THR A 188 -8.23 14.23 6.90
C THR A 188 -8.27 13.97 8.41
N TYR A 189 -7.13 13.90 9.06
CA TYR A 189 -6.99 13.92 10.52
C TYR A 189 -7.64 15.16 11.13
N ILE A 190 -7.54 16.30 10.44
CA ILE A 190 -8.25 17.52 10.82
C ILE A 190 -9.77 17.27 10.86
N SER A 191 -10.33 16.58 9.87
CA SER A 191 -11.74 16.20 9.84
C SER A 191 -12.11 15.27 10.99
N GLN A 192 -11.31 14.22 11.21
CA GLN A 192 -11.55 13.23 12.27
C GLN A 192 -11.53 13.86 13.67
N ALA A 193 -10.62 14.80 13.91
CA ALA A 193 -10.52 15.51 15.18
C ALA A 193 -11.57 16.62 15.36
N ASN A 194 -12.22 17.06 14.26
CA ASN A 194 -13.17 18.18 14.24
C ASN A 194 -14.44 17.87 13.41
N PRO A 195 -15.16 16.76 13.69
CA PRO A 195 -16.21 16.24 12.80
C PRO A 195 -17.41 17.18 12.65
N GLN A 196 -17.64 18.07 13.63
CA GLN A 196 -18.75 19.05 13.57
C GLN A 196 -18.43 20.25 12.66
N SER A 197 -17.15 20.54 12.42
CA SER A 197 -16.70 21.76 11.74
C SER A 197 -16.05 21.48 10.39
N PHE A 198 -15.59 20.25 10.16
CA PHE A 198 -14.91 19.84 8.94
C PHE A 198 -15.50 18.50 8.48
N LEU A 199 -16.12 18.51 7.31
CA LEU A 199 -17.00 17.43 6.83
C LEU A 199 -16.63 16.96 5.42
N GLU A 200 -15.51 17.41 4.86
CA GLU A 200 -15.13 16.99 3.52
C GLU A 200 -14.71 15.52 3.53
N LYS A 201 -15.47 14.75 2.76
CA LYS A 201 -15.18 13.36 2.45
C LYS A 201 -14.63 13.27 1.04
N ILE A 202 -13.64 12.41 0.87
CA ILE A 202 -12.93 12.21 -0.39
C ILE A 202 -13.22 10.80 -0.86
N SER A 203 -13.86 10.66 -2.02
CA SER A 203 -14.09 9.35 -2.64
C SER A 203 -12.81 8.85 -3.32
N VAL A 204 -12.43 7.61 -3.06
CA VAL A 204 -11.28 6.94 -3.69
C VAL A 204 -11.69 5.54 -4.15
N ARG A 205 -11.16 5.10 -5.28
CA ARG A 205 -11.19 3.69 -5.68
C ARG A 205 -10.01 2.98 -5.04
N VAL A 206 -10.29 1.92 -4.28
CA VAL A 206 -9.31 1.27 -3.43
C VAL A 206 -9.42 -0.25 -3.53
N VAL A 207 -8.29 -0.94 -3.56
CA VAL A 207 -8.24 -2.41 -3.51
C VAL A 207 -8.93 -2.92 -2.25
N ASP A 208 -9.75 -3.96 -2.38
CA ASP A 208 -10.38 -4.61 -1.23
C ASP A 208 -9.28 -5.20 -0.33
N PRO A 209 -9.35 -5.01 0.99
CA PRO A 209 -8.30 -5.46 1.90
C PRO A 209 -8.08 -6.97 1.87
N ILE A 210 -9.04 -7.79 1.41
CA ILE A 210 -8.84 -9.23 1.25
C ILE A 210 -7.78 -9.56 0.19
N ARG A 211 -7.71 -8.78 -0.90
CA ARG A 211 -6.68 -8.93 -1.94
C ARG A 211 -5.32 -8.60 -1.37
N THR A 212 -5.19 -7.45 -0.71
CA THR A 212 -3.93 -7.04 -0.04
C THR A 212 -3.54 -8.00 1.09
N PHE A 213 -4.50 -8.59 1.79
CA PHE A 213 -4.24 -9.62 2.79
C PHE A 213 -3.54 -10.82 2.15
N TYR A 214 -4.10 -11.36 1.06
CA TYR A 214 -3.47 -12.49 0.37
C TYR A 214 -2.15 -12.14 -0.31
N GLU A 215 -1.98 -10.92 -0.84
CA GLU A 215 -0.67 -10.43 -1.30
C GLU A 215 0.37 -10.51 -0.17
N LYS A 216 0.01 -10.12 1.06
CA LYS A 216 0.90 -10.24 2.23
C LYS A 216 1.13 -11.70 2.64
N ILE A 217 0.10 -12.54 2.63
CA ILE A 217 0.24 -13.99 2.87
C ILE A 217 1.25 -14.61 1.90
N ALA A 218 1.16 -14.27 0.62
CA ALA A 218 2.10 -14.74 -0.40
C ALA A 218 3.52 -14.19 -0.20
N ILE A 219 3.67 -12.95 0.29
CA ILE A 219 4.98 -12.40 0.70
C ILE A 219 5.56 -13.23 1.86
N LEU A 220 4.78 -13.48 2.92
CA LEU A 220 5.26 -14.26 4.07
C LEU A 220 5.63 -15.68 3.66
N HIS A 221 4.86 -16.32 2.78
CA HIS A 221 5.17 -17.64 2.23
C HIS A 221 6.46 -17.68 1.42
N LYS A 222 6.65 -16.67 0.57
CA LYS A 222 7.89 -16.53 -0.18
C LYS A 222 9.10 -16.39 0.76
N GLU A 223 8.99 -15.55 1.78
CA GLU A 223 10.09 -15.33 2.73
C GLU A 223 10.33 -16.55 3.62
N ALA A 224 9.28 -17.29 4.01
CA ALA A 224 9.40 -18.54 4.77
C ALA A 224 10.07 -19.68 3.97
N ASN A 225 10.05 -19.62 2.64
CA ASN A 225 10.74 -20.57 1.76
C ASN A 225 12.07 -20.04 1.22
N ARG A 226 12.53 -18.85 1.64
CA ARG A 226 13.81 -18.30 1.22
C ARG A 226 14.95 -19.18 1.69
N THR A 227 15.87 -19.50 0.77
CA THR A 227 17.06 -20.31 1.03
C THR A 227 18.33 -19.48 1.22
N SER A 228 18.32 -18.21 0.82
CA SER A 228 19.45 -17.29 0.98
C SER A 228 19.35 -16.52 2.29
N ALA A 229 20.48 -16.30 2.97
CA ALA A 229 20.57 -15.39 4.13
C ALA A 229 20.47 -13.89 3.79
N ASN A 230 20.20 -13.54 2.52
CA ASN A 230 19.97 -12.16 2.10
C ASN A 230 18.48 -11.80 2.27
N TYR A 231 18.13 -11.33 3.46
CA TYR A 231 16.79 -10.89 3.79
C TYR A 231 16.61 -9.39 3.51
N PRO A 232 15.46 -8.99 2.96
CA PRO A 232 15.20 -7.58 2.71
C PRO A 232 14.92 -6.81 4.01
N ASN A 233 15.48 -5.62 4.12
CA ASN A 233 15.24 -4.71 5.24
C ASN A 233 13.79 -4.20 5.25
N ARG A 234 13.28 -3.87 6.43
CA ARG A 234 11.92 -3.35 6.71
C ARG A 234 10.79 -4.31 6.34
N TYR A 235 11.07 -5.59 6.11
CA TYR A 235 10.06 -6.58 5.74
C TYR A 235 9.30 -7.15 6.94
N SER A 236 9.82 -7.01 8.16
CA SER A 236 9.09 -7.35 9.39
C SER A 236 7.72 -6.68 9.49
N ARG A 237 7.54 -5.51 8.85
CA ARG A 237 6.26 -4.80 8.72
C ARG A 237 5.14 -5.65 8.12
N HIS A 238 5.47 -6.58 7.20
CA HIS A 238 4.49 -7.46 6.57
C HIS A 238 3.92 -8.46 7.58
N TYR A 239 4.74 -8.95 8.52
CA TYR A 239 4.30 -9.84 9.60
C TYR A 239 3.37 -9.10 10.57
N TYR A 240 3.74 -7.88 10.96
CA TYR A 240 2.88 -7.02 11.80
C TYR A 240 1.55 -6.70 11.12
N ASP A 241 1.57 -6.35 9.83
CA ASP A 241 0.35 -6.05 9.07
C ASP A 241 -0.60 -7.24 9.05
N VAL A 242 -0.11 -8.46 8.74
CA VAL A 242 -0.95 -9.66 8.73
C VAL A 242 -1.47 -9.96 10.13
N TYR A 243 -0.65 -9.82 11.18
CA TYR A 243 -1.10 -9.95 12.57
C TYR A 243 -2.29 -9.03 12.88
N LYS A 244 -2.18 -7.72 12.57
CA LYS A 244 -3.27 -6.76 12.80
C LYS A 244 -4.50 -7.08 11.94
N MET A 245 -4.30 -7.45 10.67
CA MET A 245 -5.41 -7.80 9.76
C MET A 245 -6.17 -9.04 10.24
N LEU A 246 -5.50 -10.02 10.87
CA LEU A 246 -6.14 -11.22 11.45
C LEU A 246 -7.04 -10.91 12.66
N GLN A 247 -6.87 -9.76 13.30
CA GLN A 247 -7.75 -9.29 14.39
C GLN A 247 -9.07 -8.69 13.87
N SER A 248 -9.22 -8.56 12.55
CA SER A 248 -10.44 -8.06 11.90
C SER A 248 -11.28 -9.21 11.32
N ASN A 249 -12.40 -8.87 10.68
CA ASN A 249 -13.22 -9.85 9.96
C ASN A 249 -12.49 -10.50 8.76
N LEU A 250 -11.31 -10.00 8.37
CA LEU A 250 -10.52 -10.56 7.26
C LEU A 250 -10.10 -12.00 7.50
N LYS A 251 -9.88 -12.42 8.75
CA LYS A 251 -9.62 -13.84 9.06
C LYS A 251 -10.75 -14.72 8.52
N GLN A 252 -12.00 -14.41 8.86
CA GLN A 252 -13.14 -15.17 8.37
C GLN A 252 -13.35 -15.02 6.86
N ARG A 253 -13.22 -13.80 6.33
CA ARG A 253 -13.32 -13.57 4.87
C ARG A 253 -12.29 -14.39 4.10
N SER A 254 -11.08 -14.57 4.63
CA SER A 254 -10.02 -15.35 4.00
C SER A 254 -10.29 -16.86 3.95
N PHE A 255 -11.20 -17.39 4.78
CA PHE A 255 -11.62 -18.77 4.64
C PHE A 255 -12.67 -18.95 3.54
N GLN A 256 -13.35 -17.86 3.16
CA GLN A 256 -14.46 -17.87 2.22
C GLN A 256 -14.07 -17.43 0.80
N ASN A 257 -12.84 -16.91 0.60
CA ASN A 257 -12.43 -16.25 -0.63
C ASN A 257 -11.12 -16.80 -1.21
N LEU A 258 -10.93 -18.12 -1.19
CA LEU A 258 -9.72 -18.77 -1.72
C LEU A 258 -9.46 -18.51 -3.21
N GLU A 259 -10.50 -18.20 -3.99
CA GLU A 259 -10.38 -17.75 -5.39
C GLU A 259 -9.53 -16.48 -5.53
N ILE A 260 -9.60 -15.57 -4.55
CA ILE A 260 -8.78 -14.37 -4.55
C ILE A 260 -7.32 -14.75 -4.27
N LEU A 261 -7.07 -15.70 -3.37
CA LEU A 261 -5.72 -16.24 -3.16
C LEU A 261 -5.17 -16.90 -4.43
N GLU A 262 -5.98 -17.68 -5.15
CA GLU A 262 -5.60 -18.23 -6.46
C GLU A 262 -5.20 -17.13 -7.44
N SER A 263 -6.02 -16.08 -7.58
CA SER A 263 -5.70 -14.96 -8.48
C SER A 263 -4.38 -14.27 -8.12
N VAL A 264 -4.08 -14.12 -6.82
CA VAL A 264 -2.81 -13.58 -6.33
C VAL A 264 -1.64 -14.51 -6.70
N ILE A 265 -1.79 -15.82 -6.49
CA ILE A 265 -0.76 -16.81 -6.81
C ILE A 265 -0.43 -16.79 -8.30
N GLU A 266 -1.45 -16.85 -9.15
CA GLU A 266 -1.27 -16.87 -10.62
C GLU A 266 -0.66 -15.56 -11.12
N PHE A 267 -1.10 -14.41 -10.57
CA PHE A 267 -0.47 -13.13 -10.85
C PHE A 267 1.02 -13.12 -10.47
N LEU A 268 1.37 -13.57 -9.25
CA LEU A 268 2.77 -13.59 -8.79
C LEU A 268 3.64 -14.55 -9.62
N LYS A 269 3.13 -15.72 -10.00
CA LYS A 269 3.83 -16.68 -10.88
C LYS A 269 4.13 -16.08 -12.25
N LYS A 270 3.21 -15.27 -12.79
CA LYS A 270 3.34 -14.62 -14.10
C LYS A 270 4.26 -13.40 -14.08
N PHE A 271 4.13 -12.54 -13.07
CA PHE A 271 4.73 -11.20 -13.05
C PHE A 271 5.93 -11.05 -12.11
N TYR A 272 6.02 -11.89 -11.07
CA TYR A 272 7.02 -11.76 -9.99
C TYR A 272 7.63 -13.11 -9.65
N ARG A 273 8.07 -13.84 -10.67
CA ARG A 273 8.63 -15.18 -10.51
C ARG A 273 9.81 -15.16 -9.53
N ALA A 274 9.69 -15.96 -8.48
CA ALA A 274 10.78 -16.26 -7.56
C ALA A 274 10.83 -17.78 -7.36
N ASN A 275 11.89 -18.44 -7.85
CA ASN A 275 11.98 -19.91 -7.83
C ASN A 275 11.88 -20.50 -6.41
N PHE A 276 12.35 -19.76 -5.40
CA PHE A 276 12.27 -20.18 -4.01
C PHE A 276 10.91 -19.91 -3.37
N ALA A 277 10.00 -19.16 -4.01
CA ALA A 277 8.75 -18.75 -3.39
C ALA A 277 7.75 -19.90 -3.23
N LYS A 278 7.89 -20.96 -4.03
CA LYS A 278 7.09 -22.20 -3.97
C LYS A 278 5.57 -21.97 -3.94
N TYR A 279 5.05 -21.01 -4.70
CA TYR A 279 3.63 -20.68 -4.65
C TYR A 279 2.70 -21.87 -4.93
N ASP A 280 3.12 -22.85 -5.75
CA ASP A 280 2.33 -24.05 -6.01
C ASP A 280 2.16 -24.94 -4.76
N ASP A 281 3.07 -24.87 -3.77
CA ASP A 281 2.93 -25.58 -2.49
C ASP A 281 1.67 -25.12 -1.72
N ILE A 282 1.21 -23.88 -1.94
CA ILE A 282 0.01 -23.35 -1.30
C ILE A 282 -1.21 -24.17 -1.72
N TYR A 283 -1.32 -24.58 -2.99
CA TYR A 283 -2.42 -25.43 -3.48
C TYR A 283 -2.48 -26.78 -2.78
N GLN A 284 -1.34 -27.27 -2.27
CA GLN A 284 -1.21 -28.55 -1.59
C GLN A 284 -1.37 -28.44 -0.06
N ALA A 285 -1.97 -27.35 0.44
CA ALA A 285 -2.09 -27.07 1.87
C ALA A 285 -0.71 -27.06 2.61
N LYS A 286 0.33 -26.59 1.91
CA LYS A 286 1.68 -26.38 2.46
C LYS A 286 2.02 -24.89 2.53
N LEU A 287 1.02 -24.03 2.79
CA LEU A 287 1.28 -22.63 3.11
C LEU A 287 2.19 -22.55 4.33
N LYS A 288 3.08 -21.57 4.31
CA LYS A 288 4.03 -21.24 5.37
C LYS A 288 3.99 -19.75 5.58
N LEU A 289 3.95 -19.30 6.82
CA LEU A 289 3.94 -17.90 7.24
C LEU A 289 5.05 -17.64 8.25
N VAL A 290 5.44 -18.67 9.02
CA VAL A 290 6.57 -18.60 9.95
C VAL A 290 7.86 -18.92 9.19
N PRO A 291 8.88 -18.05 9.27
CA PRO A 291 10.13 -18.24 8.55
C PRO A 291 11.07 -19.20 9.32
N SER A 292 12.21 -19.55 8.72
CA SER A 292 13.21 -20.42 9.36
C SER A 292 13.77 -19.78 10.64
N THR A 293 14.31 -20.58 11.56
CA THR A 293 14.91 -20.08 12.81
C THR A 293 15.96 -18.98 12.57
N GLU A 294 16.81 -19.15 11.56
CA GLU A 294 17.82 -18.16 11.16
C GLU A 294 17.18 -16.84 10.68
N ALA A 295 16.07 -16.91 9.95
CA ALA A 295 15.33 -15.74 9.47
C ALA A 295 14.56 -15.03 10.60
N ILE A 296 14.10 -15.77 11.61
CA ILE A 296 13.38 -15.20 12.76
C ILE A 296 14.24 -14.16 13.47
N ASP A 297 15.51 -14.44 13.73
CA ASP A 297 16.41 -13.49 14.40
C ASP A 297 16.60 -12.21 13.58
N PHE A 298 16.75 -12.33 12.26
CA PHE A 298 16.82 -11.19 11.36
C PHE A 298 15.55 -10.34 11.42
N PHE A 299 14.37 -10.94 11.21
CA PHE A 299 13.11 -10.21 11.17
C PHE A 299 12.71 -9.65 12.54
N LYS A 300 13.11 -10.30 13.64
CA LYS A 300 12.94 -9.78 15.00
C LYS A 300 13.77 -8.52 15.23
N ASN A 301 15.03 -8.51 14.78
CA ASN A 301 15.86 -7.31 14.83
C ASN A 301 15.29 -6.19 13.93
N ASP A 302 14.89 -6.52 12.70
CA ASP A 302 14.24 -5.58 11.78
C ASP A 302 12.94 -4.97 12.36
N TYR A 303 12.13 -5.79 13.05
CA TYR A 303 10.94 -5.33 13.74
C TYR A 303 11.27 -4.34 14.86
N ASN A 304 12.27 -4.66 15.69
CA ASN A 304 12.68 -3.78 16.78
C ASN A 304 13.19 -2.42 16.28
N GLN A 305 13.86 -2.39 15.13
CA GLN A 305 14.33 -1.14 14.50
C GLN A 305 13.19 -0.28 13.94
N THR A 306 12.07 -0.89 13.55
CA THR A 306 10.91 -0.21 12.95
C THR A 306 9.75 0.00 13.93
N LYS A 307 9.86 -0.52 15.16
CA LYS A 307 8.83 -0.48 16.20
C LYS A 307 8.39 0.94 16.56
N SER A 308 9.28 1.92 16.44
CA SER A 308 8.98 3.35 16.66
C SER A 308 7.94 3.91 15.69
N MET A 309 7.70 3.26 14.54
CA MET A 309 6.68 3.65 13.56
C MET A 309 5.28 3.14 13.91
N ILE A 310 5.13 2.31 14.95
CA ILE A 310 3.85 1.76 15.42
C ILE A 310 3.29 2.70 16.50
N PHE A 311 2.13 3.29 16.22
CA PHE A 311 1.42 4.19 17.15
C PHE A 311 0.31 3.47 17.93
N GLY A 312 -0.07 2.26 17.51
CA GLY A 312 -1.01 1.40 18.21
C GLY A 312 -0.34 0.44 19.19
N GLU A 313 -0.96 -0.72 19.39
CA GLU A 313 -0.43 -1.76 20.28
C GLU A 313 0.90 -2.32 19.76
N GLN A 314 1.90 -2.31 20.63
CA GLN A 314 3.25 -2.80 20.35
C GLN A 314 3.45 -4.21 20.92
N VAL A 315 2.99 -5.21 20.19
CA VAL A 315 3.18 -6.63 20.55
C VAL A 315 4.60 -7.11 20.26
N SER A 316 4.98 -8.22 20.90
CA SER A 316 6.28 -8.86 20.65
C SER A 316 6.29 -9.58 19.29
N PHE A 317 7.46 -9.70 18.67
CA PHE A 317 7.59 -10.44 17.40
C PHE A 317 7.24 -11.93 17.57
N ASP A 318 7.55 -12.51 18.74
CA ASP A 318 7.23 -13.91 19.04
C ASP A 318 5.71 -14.13 19.11
N GLU A 319 4.95 -13.16 19.62
CA GLU A 319 3.48 -13.19 19.65
C GLU A 319 2.87 -13.06 18.25
N ILE A 320 3.47 -12.21 17.39
CA ILE A 320 3.11 -12.12 15.97
C ILE A 320 3.28 -13.49 15.32
N LEU A 321 4.46 -14.12 15.46
CA LEU A 321 4.74 -15.43 14.87
C LEU A 321 3.80 -16.53 15.41
N LYS A 322 3.49 -16.52 16.70
CA LYS A 322 2.53 -17.46 17.31
C LYS A 322 1.14 -17.34 16.67
N THR A 323 0.68 -16.11 16.45
CA THR A 323 -0.61 -15.83 15.80
C THR A 323 -0.62 -16.29 14.35
N LEU A 324 0.47 -16.03 13.62
CA LEU A 324 0.64 -16.46 12.24
C LEU A 324 0.68 -17.99 12.12
N GLN A 325 1.36 -18.69 13.03
CA GLN A 325 1.39 -20.15 13.04
C GLN A 325 0.01 -20.77 13.25
N ALA A 326 -0.78 -20.21 14.16
CA ALA A 326 -2.15 -20.67 14.39
C ALA A 326 -3.00 -20.49 13.13
N TYR A 327 -2.93 -19.31 12.50
CA TYR A 327 -3.66 -19.03 11.27
C TYR A 327 -3.18 -19.87 10.08
N GLU A 328 -1.88 -20.11 9.95
CA GLU A 328 -1.30 -21.01 8.93
C GLU A 328 -1.93 -22.40 9.00
N ASN A 329 -2.02 -22.97 10.20
CA ASN A 329 -2.64 -24.28 10.41
C ASN A 329 -4.13 -24.28 10.03
N GLU A 330 -4.87 -23.26 10.45
CA GLU A 330 -6.29 -23.10 10.10
C GLU A 330 -6.50 -22.98 8.58
N LEU A 331 -5.73 -22.10 7.92
CA LEU A 331 -5.87 -21.88 6.49
C LEU A 331 -5.46 -23.11 5.67
N ASN A 332 -4.41 -23.83 6.07
CA ASN A 332 -4.03 -25.10 5.43
C ASN A 332 -5.15 -26.16 5.55
N LEU A 333 -5.86 -26.24 6.67
CA LEU A 333 -7.02 -27.13 6.79
C LEU A 333 -8.15 -26.75 5.82
N ILE A 334 -8.45 -25.45 5.70
CA ILE A 334 -9.46 -24.95 4.75
C ILE A 334 -9.04 -25.25 3.30
N ILE A 335 -7.78 -25.00 2.95
CA ILE A 335 -7.22 -25.28 1.63
C ILE A 335 -7.35 -26.77 1.29
N LYS A 336 -7.02 -27.65 2.25
CA LYS A 336 -7.11 -29.10 2.05
C LYS A 336 -8.53 -29.56 1.72
N SER A 337 -9.55 -28.85 2.22
CA SER A 337 -10.96 -29.11 1.95
C SER A 337 -11.53 -28.33 0.75
N PHE A 338 -10.69 -27.61 0.00
CA PHE A 338 -11.15 -26.78 -1.12
C PHE A 338 -11.09 -27.55 -2.45
N ASP A 339 -12.21 -28.19 -2.80
CA ASP A 339 -12.33 -29.11 -3.94
C ASP A 339 -11.87 -28.54 -5.29
N LYS A 340 -11.95 -27.22 -5.49
CA LYS A 340 -11.52 -26.58 -6.75
C LYS A 340 -10.02 -26.67 -7.01
N TRP A 341 -9.22 -26.98 -5.99
CA TRP A 341 -7.77 -27.12 -6.12
C TRP A 341 -7.30 -28.57 -6.17
N SER A 342 -8.20 -29.55 -6.18
CA SER A 342 -7.83 -30.97 -6.23
C SER A 342 -6.92 -31.31 -7.42
N ASP A 343 -7.16 -30.74 -8.60
CA ASP A 343 -6.36 -30.96 -9.81
C ASP A 343 -5.03 -30.20 -9.81
N LYS A 344 -4.89 -29.17 -8.96
CA LYS A 344 -3.67 -28.36 -8.83
C LYS A 344 -2.70 -28.92 -7.78
N ALA A 345 -3.16 -29.89 -6.98
CA ALA A 345 -2.40 -30.48 -5.90
C ALA A 345 -1.44 -31.61 -6.36
N ILE A 346 -1.33 -31.86 -7.67
CA ILE A 346 -0.59 -32.97 -8.30
C ILE A 346 0.88 -32.64 -8.50
#